data_AF-A0A0F9THT5-F1
#
_entry.id   AF-A0A0F9THT5-F1
#
_cell.length_a   1.000
_cell.length_b   1.000
_cell.length_c   1.000
_cell.angle_alpha   90.00
_cell.angle_beta   90.00
_cell.angle_gamma   90.00
#
_symmetry.space_group_name_H-M   'P 1'
#
loop_
_entity.id
_entity.type
_entity.pdbx_description
1 polymer ?
#
loop_
_entity_poly.entity_id
_entity_poly.type
_entity_poly.pdbx_seq_one_letter_code
_entity_poly.pdbx_strand_id
1 'polypeptide(L)'
;MNSNHQPLSYVPDDGYTEEGFIKGSPGLHGDLRFEFRPFIAEARSKLLRTQQEMAEEKRDVSIAQALVEHLVSWDLRDAKGGQIKVTVDVARRLKPILFYRLWAILLGTEASDLDPEWDDDEATEQVAIEEVAHAMPAPIGVARETVAEKNSEPG
;
A
#
# COMPACT_ATOMS: atom_id res chain seq x y z
N MET A 1 6.92 -16.09 0.13
CA MET A 1 5.90 -15.17 -0.41
C MET A 1 6.71 -14.06 -1.03
N ASN A 2 6.57 -13.83 -2.34
CA ASN A 2 7.49 -12.99 -3.11
C ASN A 2 7.04 -11.52 -3.00
N SER A 3 7.86 -10.67 -2.39
CA SER A 3 7.60 -9.23 -2.22
C SER A 3 8.26 -8.46 -3.35
N ASN A 4 7.75 -8.74 -4.55
CA ASN A 4 8.23 -8.24 -5.83
C ASN A 4 8.08 -6.71 -5.87
N HIS A 5 9.14 -5.98 -5.53
CA HIS A 5 9.24 -4.51 -5.68
C HIS A 5 9.37 -4.12 -7.18
N GLN A 6 8.41 -4.57 -8.00
CA GLN A 6 8.32 -4.09 -9.37
C GLN A 6 7.81 -2.65 -9.37
N PRO A 7 8.36 -1.75 -10.22
CA PRO A 7 7.70 -0.49 -10.51
C PRO A 7 6.28 -0.81 -10.97
N LEU A 8 5.26 -0.23 -10.32
CA LEU A 8 3.82 -0.43 -10.56
C LEU A 8 3.50 -0.43 -12.06
N SER A 9 3.64 -1.60 -12.70
CA SER A 9 3.53 -1.78 -14.14
C SER A 9 2.17 -2.38 -14.41
N TYR A 10 1.27 -1.51 -14.88
CA TYR A 10 -0.16 -1.72 -14.93
C TYR A 10 -0.57 -2.74 -16.00
N VAL A 11 -1.06 -3.90 -15.55
CA VAL A 11 -2.44 -4.45 -15.68
C VAL A 11 -2.34 -5.98 -15.69
N PRO A 12 -2.48 -6.68 -14.55
CA PRO A 12 -2.60 -8.14 -14.54
C PRO A 12 -4.05 -8.61 -14.57
N ASP A 13 -4.23 -9.83 -15.06
CA ASP A 13 -5.48 -10.50 -15.44
C ASP A 13 -6.45 -10.85 -14.27
N ASP A 14 -6.27 -10.22 -13.08
CA ASP A 14 -7.08 -10.33 -11.85
C ASP A 14 -7.30 -9.01 -11.06
N GLY A 15 -6.36 -8.08 -10.77
CA GLY A 15 -4.90 -8.17 -10.69
C GLY A 15 -4.19 -6.91 -10.13
N TYR A 16 -4.90 -5.91 -9.60
CA TYR A 16 -4.31 -4.62 -9.16
C TYR A 16 -4.62 -4.29 -7.68
N THR A 17 -4.78 -5.32 -6.84
CA THR A 17 -4.82 -5.09 -5.39
C THR A 17 -3.41 -4.78 -4.92
N GLU A 18 -3.25 -3.66 -4.22
CA GLU A 18 -1.99 -3.16 -3.68
C GLU A 18 -2.03 -3.27 -2.14
N GLU A 19 -0.87 -3.46 -1.54
CA GLU A 19 -0.68 -3.33 -0.11
C GLU A 19 -0.34 -1.89 0.25
N GLY A 20 -0.90 -1.41 1.35
CA GLY A 20 -0.71 -0.06 1.85
C GLY A 20 -0.40 -0.05 3.33
N PHE A 21 0.50 0.86 3.70
CA PHE A 21 0.85 1.16 5.07
C PHE A 21 0.70 2.66 5.33
N ILE A 22 0.13 3.00 6.48
CA ILE A 22 0.15 4.37 7.02
C ILE A 22 0.81 4.29 8.40
N LYS A 23 1.94 4.98 8.53
CA LYS A 23 2.64 5.12 9.79
C LYS A 23 1.81 5.92 10.78
N GLY A 24 1.74 5.44 12.00
CA GLY A 24 1.09 6.06 13.13
C GLY A 24 1.72 7.40 13.49
N SER A 25 0.87 8.30 13.97
CA SER A 25 1.27 9.61 14.47
C SER A 25 0.97 9.69 15.97
N PRO A 26 1.99 9.87 16.84
CA PRO A 26 1.82 9.89 18.29
C PRO A 26 0.72 10.85 18.76
N GLY A 27 -0.23 10.34 19.55
CA GLY A 27 -1.39 11.11 20.03
C GLY A 27 -2.53 11.26 19.00
N LEU A 28 -2.30 10.92 17.74
CA LEU A 28 -3.29 10.97 16.66
C LEU A 28 -3.78 9.58 16.27
N HIS A 29 -2.98 8.70 15.69
CA HIS A 29 -3.44 7.35 15.34
C HIS A 29 -2.29 6.34 15.36
N GLY A 30 -2.62 5.06 15.49
CA GLY A 30 -1.64 3.99 15.34
C GLY A 30 -1.28 3.75 13.88
N ASP A 31 -0.36 2.81 13.68
CA ASP A 31 -0.07 2.25 12.37
C ASP A 31 -1.32 1.58 11.79
N LEU A 32 -1.45 1.59 10.46
CA LEU A 32 -2.54 0.94 9.74
C LEU A 32 -1.98 0.22 8.53
N ARG A 33 -2.21 -1.09 8.46
CA ARG A 33 -1.96 -1.94 7.28
C ARG A 33 -3.26 -2.25 6.58
N PHE A 34 -3.25 -2.20 5.27
CA PHE A 34 -4.45 -2.41 4.47
C PHE A 34 -4.12 -2.92 3.07
N GLU A 35 -5.10 -3.59 2.48
CA GLU A 35 -5.08 -3.97 1.07
C GLU A 35 -6.15 -3.16 0.37
N PHE A 36 -5.85 -2.63 -0.82
CA PHE A 36 -6.77 -1.78 -1.55
C PHE A 36 -6.64 -1.93 -3.05
N ARG A 37 -7.65 -1.47 -3.76
CA ARG A 37 -7.66 -1.37 -5.22
C ARG A 37 -7.62 0.11 -5.56
N PRO A 38 -6.52 0.66 -6.10
CA PRO A 38 -6.46 2.06 -6.49
C PRO A 38 -7.57 2.43 -7.48
N PHE A 39 -7.93 3.71 -7.48
CA PHE A 39 -8.81 4.21 -8.53
C PHE A 39 -8.14 4.17 -9.89
N ILE A 40 -8.78 3.52 -10.87
CA ILE A 40 -8.45 3.74 -12.28
C ILE A 40 -8.77 5.18 -12.69
N ALA A 41 -8.02 5.70 -13.66
CA ALA A 41 -8.10 7.10 -14.06
C ALA A 41 -9.53 7.57 -14.40
N GLU A 42 -10.30 6.76 -15.14
CA GLU A 42 -11.67 7.09 -15.53
C GLU A 42 -12.62 7.19 -14.32
N ALA A 43 -12.59 6.18 -13.44
CA ALA A 43 -13.42 6.15 -12.23
C ALA A 43 -13.12 7.36 -11.31
N ARG A 44 -11.83 7.68 -11.15
CA ARG A 44 -11.35 8.86 -10.43
C ARG A 44 -11.92 10.15 -11.01
N SER A 45 -11.77 10.37 -12.32
CA SER A 45 -12.26 11.59 -12.97
C SER A 45 -13.77 11.77 -12.83
N LYS A 46 -14.54 10.68 -12.91
CA LYS A 46 -15.99 10.70 -12.71
C LYS A 46 -16.34 11.09 -11.28
N LEU A 47 -15.74 10.43 -10.29
CA LEU A 47 -16.01 10.67 -8.88
C LEU A 47 -15.66 12.11 -8.46
N LEU A 48 -14.49 12.61 -8.86
CA LEU A 48 -14.07 13.97 -8.53
C LEU A 48 -15.00 15.04 -9.12
N ARG A 49 -15.47 14.84 -10.35
CA ARG A 49 -16.46 15.73 -10.97
C ARG A 49 -17.77 15.76 -10.18
N THR A 50 -18.27 14.59 -9.77
CA THR A 50 -19.49 14.52 -8.97
C THR A 50 -19.30 15.19 -7.60
N GLN A 51 -18.16 15.00 -6.94
CA GLN A 51 -17.88 15.60 -5.63
C GLN A 51 -17.77 17.13 -5.64
N GLN A 52 -17.35 17.74 -6.75
CA GLN A 52 -17.27 19.20 -6.89
C GLN A 52 -18.63 19.89 -6.74
N GLU A 53 -19.71 19.22 -7.13
CA GLU A 53 -21.08 19.74 -7.09
C GLU A 53 -21.80 19.40 -5.76
N MET A 54 -21.20 18.59 -4.90
CA MET A 54 -21.77 18.18 -3.62
C MET A 54 -21.49 19.18 -2.50
N ALA A 55 -22.47 19.32 -1.60
CA ALA A 55 -22.26 19.90 -0.27
C ALA A 55 -21.20 19.08 0.51
N GLU A 56 -20.45 19.75 1.39
CA GLU A 56 -19.30 19.15 2.08
C GLU A 56 -19.67 17.89 2.88
N GLU A 57 -20.81 17.91 3.59
CA GLU A 57 -21.23 16.77 4.41
C GLU A 57 -21.59 15.55 3.54
N LYS A 58 -22.14 15.81 2.35
CA LYS A 58 -22.43 14.74 1.38
C LYS A 58 -21.16 14.21 0.72
N ARG A 59 -20.14 15.08 0.57
CA ARG A 59 -18.84 14.70 0.03
C ARG A 59 -18.13 13.71 0.95
N ASP A 60 -18.11 13.95 2.26
CA ASP A 60 -17.48 13.01 3.21
C ASP A 60 -18.17 11.65 3.23
N VAL A 61 -19.51 11.61 3.11
CA VAL A 61 -20.25 10.35 2.98
C VAL A 61 -19.90 9.63 1.67
N SER A 62 -19.79 10.37 0.56
CA SER A 62 -19.36 9.82 -0.73
C SER A 62 -17.93 9.27 -0.69
N ILE A 63 -17.00 9.97 -0.02
CA ILE A 63 -15.62 9.50 0.18
C ILE A 63 -15.62 8.21 1.02
N ALA A 64 -16.38 8.16 2.11
CA ALA A 64 -16.46 6.96 2.94
C ALA A 64 -17.03 5.74 2.20
N GLN A 65 -17.99 5.95 1.28
CA GLN A 65 -18.50 4.90 0.40
C GLN A 65 -17.41 4.40 -0.56
N ALA A 66 -16.70 5.34 -1.21
CA ALA A 66 -15.58 5.03 -2.09
C ALA A 66 -14.45 4.27 -1.37
N LEU A 67 -14.10 4.67 -0.15
CA LEU A 67 -13.11 3.96 0.67
C LEU A 67 -13.51 2.49 0.87
N VAL A 68 -14.76 2.22 1.23
CA VAL A 68 -15.25 0.86 1.50
C VAL A 68 -15.32 0.00 0.25
N GLU A 69 -15.60 0.61 -0.91
CA GLU A 69 -15.62 -0.09 -2.21
C GLU A 69 -14.22 -0.51 -2.65
N HIS A 70 -13.21 0.30 -2.32
CA HIS A 70 -11.83 0.11 -2.78
C HIS A 70 -10.91 -0.55 -1.74
N LEU A 71 -11.24 -0.49 -0.45
CA LEU A 71 -10.53 -1.24 0.59
C LEU A 71 -10.96 -2.71 0.56
N VAL A 72 -9.99 -3.60 0.39
CA VAL A 72 -10.19 -5.05 0.43
C VAL A 72 -10.16 -5.52 1.88
N SER A 73 -9.15 -5.08 2.64
CA SER A 73 -8.95 -5.46 4.02
C SER A 73 -8.15 -4.40 4.78
N TRP A 74 -8.19 -4.44 6.11
CA TRP A 74 -7.32 -3.67 6.99
C TRP A 74 -7.12 -4.37 8.33
N ASP A 75 -6.08 -3.96 9.06
CA ASP A 75 -5.77 -4.49 10.39
C ASP A 75 -6.28 -3.61 11.55
N LEU A 76 -7.15 -2.64 11.26
CA LEU A 76 -7.70 -1.72 12.26
C LEU A 76 -8.39 -2.47 13.42
N ARG A 77 -7.98 -2.17 14.66
CA ARG A 77 -8.53 -2.77 15.89
C ARG A 77 -9.28 -1.77 16.75
N ASP A 78 -10.28 -2.26 17.47
CA ASP A 78 -11.00 -1.48 18.49
C ASP A 78 -10.21 -1.38 19.81
N ALA A 79 -10.76 -0.64 20.77
CA ALA A 79 -10.14 -0.45 22.09
C ALA A 79 -9.96 -1.76 22.90
N LYS A 80 -10.59 -2.86 22.48
CA LYS A 80 -10.47 -4.19 23.09
C LYS A 80 -9.56 -5.13 22.27
N GLY A 81 -8.96 -4.64 21.18
CA GLY A 81 -8.10 -5.42 20.29
C GLY A 81 -8.86 -6.23 19.22
N GLY A 82 -10.18 -6.10 19.14
CA GLY A 82 -11.00 -6.78 18.14
C GLY A 82 -10.83 -6.14 16.75
N GLN A 83 -10.68 -6.96 15.72
CA GLN A 83 -10.58 -6.46 14.34
C GLN A 83 -11.90 -5.82 13.92
N ILE A 84 -11.82 -4.60 13.37
CA ILE A 84 -12.98 -3.85 12.92
C ILE A 84 -13.22 -4.15 11.44
N LYS A 85 -14.47 -4.44 11.06
CA LYS A 85 -14.83 -4.62 9.65
C LYS A 85 -14.84 -3.28 8.90
N VAL A 86 -14.37 -3.30 7.65
CA VAL A 86 -14.48 -2.17 6.72
C VAL A 86 -15.97 -1.92 6.43
N THR A 87 -16.50 -0.79 6.91
CA THR A 87 -17.89 -0.37 6.66
C THR A 87 -17.95 1.15 6.55
N VAL A 88 -18.98 1.68 5.89
CA VAL A 88 -19.14 3.14 5.70
C VAL A 88 -19.24 3.86 7.04
N ASP A 89 -19.95 3.27 8.01
CA ASP A 89 -20.10 3.84 9.35
C ASP A 89 -18.78 3.90 10.13
N VAL A 90 -17.93 2.88 9.98
CA VAL A 90 -16.59 2.88 10.58
C VAL A 90 -15.68 3.89 9.87
N ALA A 91 -15.66 3.91 8.54
CA ALA A 91 -14.83 4.83 7.75
C ALA A 91 -15.13 6.29 8.11
N ARG A 92 -16.40 6.66 8.28
CA ARG A 92 -16.83 8.01 8.71
C ARG A 92 -16.41 8.38 10.13
N ARG A 93 -16.04 7.42 10.97
CA ARG A 93 -15.61 7.64 12.36
C ARG A 93 -14.09 7.59 12.52
N LEU A 94 -13.35 7.35 11.44
CA LEU A 94 -11.90 7.50 11.46
C LEU A 94 -11.53 8.93 11.85
N LYS A 95 -10.36 9.09 12.46
CA LYS A 95 -9.83 10.43 12.73
C LYS A 95 -9.62 11.14 11.38
N PRO A 96 -9.99 12.44 11.25
CA PRO A 96 -9.99 13.13 9.95
C PRO A 96 -8.66 13.02 9.18
N ILE A 97 -7.52 13.10 9.89
CA ILE A 97 -6.20 12.96 9.26
C ILE A 97 -5.99 11.59 8.63
N LEU A 98 -6.38 10.51 9.31
CA LEU A 98 -6.28 9.15 8.80
C LEU A 98 -7.26 8.91 7.66
N PHE A 99 -8.48 9.44 7.77
CA PHE A 99 -9.51 9.36 6.74
C PHE A 99 -9.04 9.97 5.42
N TYR A 100 -8.55 11.21 5.45
CA TYR A 100 -8.11 11.89 4.23
C TYR A 100 -6.79 11.33 3.68
N ARG A 101 -5.91 10.82 4.54
CA ARG A 101 -4.67 10.16 4.09
C ARG A 101 -4.96 8.84 3.37
N LEU A 102 -5.82 8.00 3.94
CA LEU A 102 -6.26 6.77 3.29
C LEU A 102 -6.94 7.07 1.95
N TRP A 103 -7.79 8.12 1.92
CA TRP A 103 -8.40 8.59 0.68
C TRP A 103 -7.37 9.04 -0.37
N ALA A 104 -6.36 9.82 0.01
CA ALA A 104 -5.33 10.30 -0.90
C ALA A 104 -4.50 9.17 -1.52
N ILE A 105 -4.23 8.11 -0.74
CA ILE A 105 -3.54 6.89 -1.20
C ILE A 105 -4.40 6.11 -2.20
N LEU A 106 -5.66 5.81 -1.85
CA LEU A 106 -6.58 5.10 -2.76
C LEU A 106 -6.80 5.87 -4.07
N LEU A 107 -6.81 7.21 -4.01
CA LEU A 107 -6.94 8.08 -5.16
C LEU A 107 -5.68 8.13 -6.04
N GLY A 108 -4.56 7.58 -5.58
CA GLY A 108 -3.26 7.63 -6.26
C GLY A 108 -2.64 9.03 -6.29
N THR A 109 -2.99 9.89 -5.33
CA THR A 109 -2.43 11.25 -5.20
C THR A 109 -1.33 11.36 -4.15
N GLU A 110 -1.24 10.38 -3.26
CA GLU A 110 -0.19 10.20 -2.26
C GLU A 110 0.25 8.72 -2.31
N ALA A 111 1.54 8.45 -2.05
CA ALA A 111 2.02 7.08 -1.87
C ALA A 111 1.73 6.60 -0.44
N SER A 112 1.61 5.29 -0.22
CA SER A 112 1.68 4.71 1.12
C SER A 112 3.07 4.96 1.75
N ASP A 113 3.13 4.90 3.08
CA ASP A 113 4.39 4.86 3.80
C ASP A 113 5.10 3.50 3.56
N LEU A 114 6.40 3.44 3.80
CA LEU A 114 7.14 2.18 3.84
C LEU A 114 6.78 1.41 5.11
N ASP A 115 6.25 0.20 4.96
CA ASP A 115 6.00 -0.69 6.09
C ASP A 115 7.32 -1.26 6.62
N PRO A 116 7.65 -1.06 7.91
CA PRO A 116 8.84 -1.68 8.48
C PRO A 116 8.77 -3.21 8.59
N GLU A 117 7.58 -3.81 8.40
CA GLU A 117 7.40 -5.26 8.35
C GLU A 117 7.40 -5.81 6.92
N TRP A 118 7.43 -4.97 5.88
CA TRP A 118 7.74 -5.46 4.55
C TRP A 118 9.20 -5.89 4.55
N ASP A 119 9.45 -7.18 4.34
CA ASP A 119 10.80 -7.72 4.24
C ASP A 119 11.57 -6.96 3.16
N ASP A 120 12.58 -6.20 3.60
CA ASP A 120 13.61 -5.60 2.76
C ASP A 120 14.48 -6.66 2.07
N ASP A 121 14.23 -7.96 2.30
CA ASP A 121 15.07 -9.05 1.83
C ASP A 121 15.20 -9.06 0.30
N GLU A 122 14.15 -8.75 -0.47
CA GLU A 122 14.27 -8.66 -1.94
C GLU A 122 14.97 -7.37 -2.40
N ALA A 123 14.81 -6.25 -1.69
CA ALA A 123 15.52 -5.00 -2.00
C ALA A 123 17.01 -5.13 -1.66
N THR A 124 17.33 -5.77 -0.55
CA THR A 124 18.68 -6.09 -0.09
C THR A 124 19.34 -7.11 -1.01
N GLU A 125 18.60 -8.13 -1.45
CA GLU A 125 19.07 -9.11 -2.43
C GLU A 125 19.33 -8.45 -3.79
N GLN A 126 18.43 -7.58 -4.27
CA GLN A 126 18.60 -6.86 -5.52
C GLN A 126 19.78 -5.89 -5.47
N VAL A 127 19.98 -5.16 -4.36
CA VAL A 127 21.16 -4.31 -4.13
C VAL A 127 22.44 -5.16 -4.09
N ALA A 128 22.44 -6.32 -3.42
CA ALA A 128 23.58 -7.22 -3.38
C ALA A 128 23.91 -7.80 -4.77
N ILE A 129 22.90 -8.13 -5.58
CA ILE A 129 23.07 -8.58 -6.97
C ILE A 129 23.70 -7.47 -7.83
N GLU A 130 23.24 -6.23 -7.69
CA GLU A 130 23.78 -5.08 -8.42
C GLU A 130 25.22 -4.75 -8.01
N GLU A 131 25.56 -4.82 -6.73
CA GLU A 131 26.94 -4.65 -6.26
C GLU A 131 27.88 -5.74 -6.81
N VAL A 132 27.46 -7.00 -6.83
CA VAL A 132 28.23 -8.10 -7.42
C VAL A 132 28.39 -7.93 -8.93
N ALA A 133 27.32 -7.53 -9.63
CA ALA A 133 27.35 -7.25 -11.07
C ALA A 133 28.18 -6.00 -11.44
N HIS A 134 28.39 -5.08 -10.49
CA HIS A 134 29.26 -3.92 -10.67
C HIS A 134 30.73 -4.25 -10.37
N ALA A 135 30.99 -5.02 -9.31
CA ALA A 135 32.33 -5.45 -8.91
C ALA A 135 32.93 -6.48 -9.87
N MET A 136 32.08 -7.25 -10.56
CA MET A 136 32.47 -8.23 -11.57
C MET A 136 31.66 -7.97 -12.84
N PRO A 137 32.27 -7.81 -14.02
CA PRO A 137 31.55 -7.66 -15.28
C PRO A 137 30.93 -9.00 -15.71
N ALA A 138 29.96 -9.47 -14.93
CA ALA A 138 29.26 -10.73 -15.10
C ALA A 138 27.78 -10.48 -15.44
N PRO A 139 27.15 -11.38 -16.21
CA PRO A 139 25.70 -11.33 -16.42
C PRO A 139 24.95 -11.41 -15.09
N ILE A 140 23.83 -10.68 -14.99
CA ILE A 140 22.97 -10.63 -13.79
C ILE A 140 22.59 -12.02 -13.24
N GLY A 141 22.42 -13.03 -14.12
CA GLY A 141 22.13 -14.40 -13.71
C GLY A 141 23.25 -15.04 -12.87
N VAL A 142 24.51 -14.72 -13.16
CA VAL A 142 25.69 -15.22 -12.42
C VAL A 142 25.82 -14.50 -11.07
N ALA A 143 25.51 -13.19 -11.04
CA ALA A 143 25.50 -12.42 -9.80
C ALA A 143 24.44 -12.95 -8.81
N ARG A 144 23.25 -13.29 -9.31
CA ARG A 144 22.17 -13.94 -8.52
C ARG A 144 22.60 -15.26 -7.90
N GLU A 145 23.19 -16.15 -8.68
CA GLU A 145 23.69 -17.45 -8.20
C GLU A 145 24.75 -17.27 -7.11
N THR A 146 25.65 -16.30 -7.30
CA THR A 146 26.72 -15.99 -6.33
C THR A 146 26.18 -15.46 -4.99
N VAL A 147 25.15 -14.61 -5.02
CA VAL A 147 24.51 -14.10 -3.79
C VAL A 147 23.73 -15.23 -3.08
N ALA A 148 23.03 -16.07 -3.83
CA ALA A 148 22.29 -17.20 -3.29
C ALA A 148 23.20 -18.26 -2.63
N GLU A 149 24.36 -18.56 -3.23
CA GLU A 149 25.36 -19.48 -2.64
C GLU A 149 25.91 -18.94 -1.31
N LYS A 150 26.26 -17.65 -1.25
CA LYS A 150 26.75 -17.02 -0.01
C LYS A 150 25.73 -17.02 1.13
N ASN A 151 24.45 -16.85 0.80
CA ASN A 151 23.37 -16.87 1.80
C ASN A 151 23.01 -18.30 2.25
N SER A 152 23.48 -19.33 1.54
CA SER A 152 23.19 -20.74 1.82
C SER A 152 24.29 -21.46 2.62
N GLU A 153 25.46 -20.84 2.83
CA GLU A 153 26.50 -21.39 3.69
C GLU A 153 26.22 -21.00 5.17
N PRO A 154 25.85 -21.94 6.05
CA PRO A 154 25.70 -21.66 7.47
C PRO A 154 27.08 -21.39 8.07
N GLY A 155 27.28 -20.17 8.59
CA GLY A 155 28.41 -19.83 9.46
C GLY A 155 28.33 -20.55 10.81
#